data_AF-A0A9N9L3W4-F1
#
_entry.id   AF-A0A9N9L3W4-F1
#
_cell.length_a   1.000
_cell.length_b   1.000
_cell.length_c   1.000
_cell.angle_alpha   90.00
_cell.angle_beta   90.00
_cell.angle_gamma   90.00
#
_symmetry.space_group_name_H-M   'P 1'
#
loop_
_entity.id
_entity.type
_entity.pdbx_description
1 polymer ?
#
loop_
_entity_poly.entity_id
_entity_poly.type
_entity_poly.pdbx_seq_one_letter_code
_entity_poly.pdbx_strand_id
1 'polypeptide(L)'
;MSFVTQLVPVATALTTISLGLYTTILPQSKRPKFFAALIIFACLTWHTSKNLPFTLQFINQFLVAILFYLWHMFNLLFIHAYQIEPSSKSVSSLKKLRTAYYMNSNVRWLDTPHEVRDIIGRPTNQFILKKWEDKGEAVNKPLIAISRIHYVLRKIVDLVLFHFLEKLLKDTLHPTVTGHDFMTSRTHFIRRLLFQPNDLYPYKPSSRECMIRGYYSLVFFLGDYVLLHKGHSLLALVHVGLGIHRPEDWPRLFGPFSGLTKGVRGMWGVYWHKLHTRAYSDSSRAVLSKIGITRDHICFRPLANLIVFCVTGAAHVIVAKKMGYTCAGWLEFFWWLGNWAVLVLETLVEVGYKKVWRRMGLRRNAGFERVVCFLWVLAWVFWSVPKITYQKLWCYPMV
;
A
#
# COMPACT_ATOMS: atom_id res chain seq x y z
N MET A 1 4.47 31.34 9.90
CA MET A 1 4.23 31.05 8.46
C MET A 1 2.94 31.72 8.05
N SER A 2 2.89 32.35 6.86
CA SER A 2 1.64 32.95 6.37
C SER A 2 0.68 31.87 5.87
N PHE A 3 -0.64 32.11 5.93
CA PHE A 3 -1.65 31.22 5.37
C PHE A 3 -1.35 30.84 3.90
N VAL A 4 -0.85 31.80 3.11
CA VAL A 4 -0.43 31.58 1.71
C VAL A 4 0.63 30.47 1.60
N THR A 5 1.64 30.46 2.48
CA THR A 5 2.70 29.43 2.44
C THR A 5 2.19 28.01 2.72
N GLN A 6 1.12 27.88 3.49
CA GLN A 6 0.47 26.59 3.79
C GLN A 6 -0.37 26.08 2.62
N LEU A 7 -0.88 26.97 1.76
CA LEU A 7 -1.67 26.60 0.58
C LEU A 7 -0.81 26.12 -0.60
N VAL A 8 0.45 26.55 -0.70
CA VAL A 8 1.35 26.15 -1.80
C VAL A 8 1.44 24.63 -2.01
N PRO A 9 1.70 23.79 -0.98
CA PRO A 9 1.74 22.33 -1.18
C PRO A 9 0.40 21.76 -1.63
N VAL A 10 -0.73 22.32 -1.20
CA VAL A 10 -2.06 21.87 -1.63
C VAL A 10 -2.30 22.24 -3.10
N ALA A 11 -1.99 23.48 -3.48
CA ALA A 11 -2.16 23.97 -4.85
C ALA A 11 -1.27 23.22 -5.85
N THR A 12 -0.02 22.93 -5.47
CA THR A 12 0.91 22.14 -6.30
C THR A 12 0.43 20.69 -6.44
N ALA A 13 -0.08 20.07 -5.37
CA ALA A 13 -0.64 18.72 -5.42
C ALA A 13 -1.89 18.63 -6.32
N LEU A 14 -2.80 19.59 -6.21
CA LEU A 14 -3.98 19.68 -7.07
C LEU A 14 -3.59 19.89 -8.54
N THR A 15 -2.53 20.66 -8.80
CA THR A 15 -1.97 20.82 -10.14
C THR A 15 -1.37 19.51 -10.66
N THR A 16 -0.63 18.77 -9.84
CA THR A 16 -0.13 17.43 -10.20
C THR A 16 -1.28 16.47 -10.57
N ILE A 17 -2.36 16.47 -9.80
CA ILE A 17 -3.54 15.64 -10.09
C ILE A 17 -4.20 16.07 -11.40
N SER A 18 -4.45 17.37 -11.57
CA SER A 18 -5.07 17.95 -12.77
C SER A 18 -4.25 17.68 -14.04
N LEU A 19 -2.92 17.79 -13.96
CA LEU A 19 -2.02 17.44 -15.05
C LEU A 19 -2.09 15.95 -15.39
N GLY A 20 -2.24 15.06 -14.41
CA GLY A 20 -2.39 13.62 -14.68
C GLY A 20 -3.71 13.30 -15.40
N LEU A 21 -4.80 13.94 -14.98
CA LEU A 21 -6.09 13.87 -15.69
C LEU A 21 -5.94 14.33 -17.14
N TYR A 22 -5.35 15.51 -17.35
CA TYR A 22 -5.14 16.06 -18.68
C TYR A 22 -4.24 15.15 -19.53
N THR A 23 -3.12 14.67 -18.97
CA THR A 23 -2.16 13.80 -19.66
C THR A 23 -2.81 12.50 -20.12
N THR A 24 -3.77 11.96 -19.36
CA THR A 24 -4.52 10.75 -19.72
C THR A 24 -5.35 10.94 -21.00
N ILE A 25 -5.88 12.14 -21.22
CA ILE A 25 -6.71 12.48 -22.40
C ILE A 25 -5.85 12.69 -23.64
N LEU A 26 -4.57 13.05 -23.48
CA LEU A 26 -3.69 13.36 -24.59
C LEU A 26 -3.34 12.14 -25.45
N PRO A 27 -3.08 12.34 -26.77
CA PRO A 27 -2.49 11.32 -27.62
C PRO A 27 -1.16 10.80 -27.08
N GLN A 28 -0.86 9.52 -27.32
CA GLN A 28 0.33 8.85 -26.78
C GLN A 28 1.64 9.60 -27.07
N SER A 29 1.76 10.21 -28.26
CA SER A 29 2.95 10.99 -28.67
C SER A 29 3.22 12.22 -27.82
N LYS A 30 2.19 12.81 -27.17
CA LYS A 30 2.34 14.01 -26.33
C LYS A 30 2.56 13.68 -24.85
N ARG A 31 2.21 12.46 -24.40
CA ARG A 31 2.26 12.07 -22.98
C ARG A 31 3.61 12.21 -22.31
N PRO A 32 4.77 11.87 -22.93
CA PRO A 32 6.08 12.03 -22.27
C PRO A 32 6.34 13.48 -21.81
N LYS A 33 6.01 14.48 -22.64
CA LYS A 33 6.23 15.90 -22.32
C LYS A 33 5.38 16.36 -21.13
N PHE A 34 4.10 15.97 -21.11
CA PHE A 34 3.20 16.34 -20.02
C PHE A 34 3.46 15.53 -18.74
N PHE A 35 3.94 14.29 -18.86
CA PHE A 35 4.40 13.53 -17.70
C PHE A 35 5.64 14.17 -17.05
N ALA A 36 6.56 14.75 -17.82
CA ALA A 36 7.66 15.53 -17.26
C ALA A 36 7.15 16.75 -16.47
N ALA A 37 6.16 17.48 -16.98
CA ALA A 37 5.53 18.57 -16.24
C ALA A 37 4.85 18.09 -14.95
N LEU A 38 4.18 16.93 -15.00
CA LEU A 38 3.58 16.29 -13.83
C LEU A 38 4.62 15.97 -12.75
N ILE A 39 5.79 15.44 -13.14
CA ILE A 39 6.93 15.20 -12.23
C ILE A 39 7.41 16.52 -11.61
N ILE A 40 7.55 17.59 -12.39
CA ILE A 40 7.98 18.90 -11.88
C ILE A 40 7.05 19.38 -10.76
N PHE A 41 5.73 19.36 -10.99
CA PHE A 41 4.76 19.78 -9.96
C PHE A 41 4.73 18.83 -8.75
N ALA A 42 4.96 17.54 -8.95
CA ALA A 42 5.09 16.60 -7.83
C ALA A 42 6.35 16.90 -7.00
N CYS A 43 7.46 17.26 -7.64
CA CYS A 43 8.68 17.73 -6.97
C CYS A 43 8.46 19.06 -6.23
N LEU A 44 7.66 19.99 -6.78
CA LEU A 44 7.28 21.22 -6.08
C LEU A 44 6.41 20.94 -4.86
N THR A 45 5.44 20.03 -4.99
CA THR A 45 4.61 19.55 -3.88
C THR A 45 5.49 18.93 -2.79
N TRP A 46 6.44 18.07 -3.21
CA TRP A 46 7.42 17.46 -2.32
C TRP A 46 8.28 18.50 -1.60
N HIS A 47 8.76 19.52 -2.31
CA HIS A 47 9.61 20.55 -1.70
C HIS A 47 8.84 21.37 -0.65
N THR A 48 7.60 21.73 -0.96
CA THR A 48 6.75 22.64 -0.16
C THR A 48 5.92 21.93 0.92
N SER A 49 5.91 20.60 0.96
CA SER A 49 5.15 19.80 1.94
C SER A 49 5.49 20.09 3.40
N LYS A 50 6.70 20.59 3.68
CA LYS A 50 7.13 21.00 5.03
C LYS A 50 6.29 22.16 5.61
N ASN A 51 5.57 22.89 4.75
CA ASN A 51 4.72 24.01 5.16
C ASN A 51 3.29 23.56 5.52
N LEU A 52 2.96 22.26 5.37
CA LEU A 52 1.64 21.76 5.72
C LEU A 52 1.43 21.80 7.25
N PRO A 53 0.29 22.31 7.75
CA PRO A 53 -0.01 22.38 9.18
C PRO A 53 -0.53 21.04 9.73
N PHE A 54 0.03 19.92 9.25
CA PHE A 54 -0.40 18.57 9.61
C PHE A 54 0.69 17.82 10.37
N THR A 55 0.30 16.72 11.02
CA THR A 55 1.23 15.87 11.76
C THR A 55 2.29 15.26 10.83
N LEU A 56 3.46 14.95 11.39
CA LEU A 56 4.54 14.28 10.66
C LEU A 56 4.07 12.99 9.98
N GLN A 57 3.22 12.21 10.66
CA GLN A 57 2.64 10.98 10.12
C GLN A 57 1.74 11.24 8.90
N PHE A 58 0.93 12.31 8.93
CA PHE A 58 0.12 12.70 7.79
C PHE A 58 0.99 13.11 6.61
N ILE A 59 2.01 13.96 6.83
CA ILE A 59 2.93 14.40 5.78
C ILE A 59 3.66 13.20 5.16
N ASN A 60 4.10 12.23 5.98
CA ASN A 60 4.70 10.99 5.51
C ASN A 60 3.76 10.23 4.56
N GLN A 61 2.50 10.00 4.96
CA GLN A 61 1.53 9.30 4.11
C GLN A 61 1.16 10.11 2.85
N PHE A 62 1.07 11.43 2.96
CA PHE A 62 0.83 12.32 1.82
C PHE A 62 1.96 12.23 0.78
N LEU A 63 3.22 12.23 1.21
CA LEU A 63 4.37 12.10 0.32
C LEU A 63 4.45 10.71 -0.33
N VAL A 64 4.18 9.65 0.44
CA VAL A 64 4.04 8.28 -0.11
C VAL A 64 2.92 8.24 -1.16
N ALA A 65 1.78 8.86 -0.89
CA ALA A 65 0.65 8.90 -1.82
C ALA A 65 0.99 9.62 -3.14
N ILE A 66 1.79 10.71 -3.09
CA ILE A 66 2.29 11.37 -4.31
C ILE A 66 3.17 10.43 -5.12
N LEU A 67 4.11 9.71 -4.48
CA LEU A 67 4.95 8.73 -5.18
C LEU A 67 4.12 7.61 -5.81
N PHE A 68 3.10 7.11 -5.10
CA PHE A 68 2.19 6.10 -5.62
C PHE A 68 1.35 6.63 -6.79
N TYR A 69 0.94 7.89 -6.73
CA TYR A 69 0.24 8.54 -7.83
C TYR A 69 1.13 8.68 -9.06
N LEU A 70 2.38 9.14 -8.90
CA LEU A 70 3.36 9.19 -9.99
C LEU A 70 3.58 7.80 -10.62
N TRP A 71 3.71 6.78 -9.77
CA TRP A 71 3.89 5.41 -10.21
C TRP A 71 2.67 4.87 -10.96
N HIS A 72 1.47 5.17 -10.46
CA HIS A 72 0.21 4.85 -11.13
C HIS A 72 0.15 5.51 -12.51
N MET A 73 0.43 6.82 -12.59
CA MET A 73 0.45 7.56 -13.85
C MET A 73 1.46 6.96 -14.82
N PHE A 74 2.65 6.57 -14.35
CA PHE A 74 3.63 5.90 -15.19
C PHE A 74 3.07 4.58 -15.79
N ASN A 75 2.42 3.76 -14.96
CA ASN A 75 1.82 2.50 -15.43
C ASN A 75 0.72 2.75 -16.46
N LEU A 76 -0.17 3.69 -16.17
CA LEU A 76 -1.31 4.02 -17.04
C LEU A 76 -0.85 4.57 -18.40
N LEU A 77 0.14 5.46 -18.39
CA LEU A 77 0.59 6.17 -19.60
C LEU A 77 1.60 5.37 -20.44
N PHE A 78 2.47 4.57 -19.82
CA PHE A 78 3.60 3.94 -20.53
C PHE A 78 3.61 2.42 -20.52
N ILE A 79 3.11 1.77 -19.47
CA ILE A 79 3.09 0.30 -19.41
C ILE A 79 1.84 -0.22 -20.12
N HIS A 80 0.67 0.28 -19.75
CA HIS A 80 -0.58 -0.08 -20.41
C HIS A 80 -0.87 0.77 -21.63
N ALA A 81 -0.34 2.00 -21.66
CA ALA A 81 -0.57 2.97 -22.72
C ALA A 81 -2.07 3.17 -23.05
N TYR A 82 -2.95 3.13 -22.04
CA TYR A 82 -4.40 3.22 -22.24
C TYR A 82 -4.78 4.51 -22.97
N GLN A 83 -5.59 4.42 -24.02
CA GLN A 83 -6.09 5.60 -24.75
C GLN A 83 -7.59 5.73 -24.54
N ILE A 84 -8.10 6.95 -24.43
CA ILE A 84 -9.54 7.20 -24.49
C ILE A 84 -9.91 7.24 -25.97
N GLU A 85 -10.97 6.53 -26.37
CA GLU A 85 -11.39 6.37 -27.76
C GLU A 85 -11.36 7.70 -28.55
N PRO A 86 -10.53 7.83 -29.61
CA PRO A 86 -10.51 9.03 -30.43
C PRO A 86 -11.77 9.19 -31.30
N SER A 87 -12.49 8.10 -31.58
CA SER A 87 -13.40 8.03 -32.73
C SER A 87 -14.88 8.00 -32.35
N SER A 88 -15.39 9.19 -32.07
CA SER A 88 -16.67 9.66 -32.60
C SER A 88 -16.64 11.17 -32.41
N LYS A 89 -16.88 11.95 -33.46
CA LYS A 89 -16.99 13.42 -33.37
C LYS A 89 -18.06 13.87 -32.36
N SER A 90 -18.83 12.96 -31.77
CA SER A 90 -19.89 13.22 -30.79
C SER A 90 -19.51 13.09 -29.31
N VAL A 91 -18.31 12.59 -28.94
CA VAL A 91 -17.97 12.42 -27.51
C VAL A 91 -17.57 13.75 -26.89
N SER A 92 -18.43 14.28 -26.01
CA SER A 92 -18.20 15.55 -25.32
C SER A 92 -16.91 15.56 -24.49
N SER A 93 -16.25 16.73 -24.39
CA SER A 93 -15.05 16.92 -23.56
C SER A 93 -15.27 16.52 -22.10
N LEU A 94 -16.50 16.70 -21.59
CA LEU A 94 -16.90 16.28 -20.25
C LEU A 94 -16.86 14.75 -20.09
N LYS A 95 -17.30 13.99 -21.11
CA LYS A 95 -17.23 12.52 -21.08
C LYS A 95 -15.77 12.03 -21.05
N LYS A 96 -14.89 12.64 -21.85
CA LYS A 96 -13.44 12.34 -21.83
C LYS A 96 -12.80 12.64 -20.49
N LEU A 97 -13.11 13.82 -19.92
CA LEU A 97 -12.63 14.21 -18.60
C LEU A 97 -13.11 13.25 -17.51
N ARG A 98 -14.39 12.84 -17.56
CA ARG A 98 -14.95 11.84 -16.67
C ARG A 98 -14.20 10.51 -16.80
N THR A 99 -14.01 9.98 -18.00
CA THR A 99 -13.28 8.72 -18.22
C THR A 99 -11.85 8.81 -17.68
N ALA A 100 -11.12 9.89 -17.99
CA ALA A 100 -9.79 10.13 -17.45
C ALA A 100 -9.79 10.15 -15.92
N TYR A 101 -10.77 10.83 -15.32
CA TYR A 101 -10.93 10.90 -13.88
C TYR A 101 -11.12 9.53 -13.23
N TYR A 102 -11.99 8.68 -13.77
CA TYR A 102 -12.16 7.32 -13.24
C TYR A 102 -10.92 6.44 -13.44
N MET A 103 -10.19 6.59 -14.55
CA MET A 103 -8.92 5.85 -14.74
C MET A 103 -7.84 6.28 -13.75
N ASN A 104 -7.84 7.55 -13.34
CA ASN A 104 -6.90 8.10 -12.36
C ASN A 104 -7.30 7.76 -10.92
N SER A 105 -8.59 7.85 -10.60
CA SER A 105 -9.10 7.70 -9.23
C SER A 105 -9.43 6.25 -8.87
N ASN A 106 -9.70 5.39 -9.86
CA ASN A 106 -10.18 4.02 -9.65
C ASN A 106 -9.44 2.96 -10.47
N VAL A 107 -8.15 2.85 -10.18
CA VAL A 107 -7.21 1.90 -10.79
C VAL A 107 -7.63 0.43 -10.65
N ARG A 108 -8.43 0.12 -9.63
CA ARG A 108 -8.85 -1.25 -9.33
C ARG A 108 -9.81 -1.81 -10.39
N TRP A 109 -10.62 -0.94 -10.98
CA TRP A 109 -11.60 -1.36 -11.98
C TRP A 109 -11.04 -1.50 -13.39
N LEU A 110 -9.82 -1.03 -13.67
CA LEU A 110 -9.21 -1.23 -14.99
C LEU A 110 -9.13 -2.74 -15.29
N ASP A 111 -9.29 -3.19 -16.53
CA ASP A 111 -9.35 -4.63 -16.88
C ASP A 111 -10.39 -5.47 -16.09
N THR A 112 -11.48 -4.88 -15.58
CA THR A 112 -12.58 -5.59 -14.92
C THR A 112 -13.91 -5.31 -15.62
N PRO A 113 -14.97 -6.11 -15.38
CA PRO A 113 -16.31 -5.80 -15.90
C PRO A 113 -16.87 -4.43 -15.46
N HIS A 114 -16.28 -3.81 -14.44
CA HIS A 114 -16.67 -2.51 -13.92
C HIS A 114 -15.79 -1.35 -14.42
N GLU A 115 -14.88 -1.63 -15.36
CA GLU A 115 -14.09 -0.61 -16.05
C GLU A 115 -15.00 0.41 -16.75
N VAL A 116 -14.51 1.65 -16.87
CA VAL A 116 -15.22 2.70 -17.61
C VAL A 116 -15.30 2.28 -19.07
N ARG A 117 -16.49 2.43 -19.65
CA ARG A 117 -16.70 2.26 -21.10
C ARG A 117 -15.87 3.32 -21.85
N ASP A 118 -15.52 3.07 -23.11
CA ASP A 118 -14.78 4.01 -24.00
C ASP A 118 -13.22 4.07 -23.83
N ILE A 119 -12.58 3.02 -23.30
CA ILE A 119 -11.11 2.90 -23.28
C ILE A 119 -10.62 2.04 -24.45
N ILE A 120 -9.80 2.62 -25.34
CA ILE A 120 -9.11 1.94 -26.45
C ILE A 120 -7.73 1.45 -26.03
N GLY A 121 -7.35 0.28 -26.55
CA GLY A 121 -5.98 -0.23 -26.45
C GLY A 121 -5.83 -1.70 -26.09
N ARG A 122 -6.90 -2.53 -26.16
CA ARG A 122 -6.75 -3.99 -26.00
C ARG A 122 -7.62 -4.85 -26.94
N PRO A 123 -7.05 -5.96 -27.46
CA PRO A 123 -7.78 -7.14 -27.97
C PRO A 123 -8.34 -8.04 -26.84
N THR A 124 -8.22 -7.63 -25.57
CA THR A 124 -8.39 -8.48 -24.38
C THR A 124 -9.73 -8.32 -23.68
N ASN A 125 -10.59 -7.37 -24.09
CA ASN A 125 -11.95 -7.32 -23.56
C ASN A 125 -12.70 -8.61 -23.93
N GLN A 126 -12.62 -9.09 -25.18
CA GLN A 126 -13.23 -10.38 -25.53
C GLN A 126 -12.60 -11.57 -24.78
N PHE A 127 -11.27 -11.64 -24.63
CA PHE A 127 -10.64 -12.77 -23.93
C PHE A 127 -10.88 -12.76 -22.42
N ILE A 128 -10.88 -11.59 -21.77
CA ILE A 128 -11.19 -11.46 -20.34
C ILE A 128 -12.68 -11.73 -20.14
N LEU A 129 -13.58 -11.09 -20.89
CA LEU A 129 -15.02 -11.34 -20.82
C LEU A 129 -15.32 -12.82 -21.06
N LYS A 130 -14.74 -13.43 -22.10
CA LYS A 130 -14.83 -14.87 -22.36
C LYS A 130 -14.29 -15.71 -21.21
N LYS A 131 -13.17 -15.35 -20.60
CA LYS A 131 -12.63 -16.05 -19.42
C LYS A 131 -13.53 -15.93 -18.18
N TRP A 132 -14.24 -14.82 -18.01
CA TRP A 132 -15.23 -14.65 -16.94
C TRP A 132 -16.52 -15.45 -17.25
N GLU A 133 -16.96 -15.43 -18.51
CA GLU A 133 -18.06 -16.26 -19.02
C GLU A 133 -17.77 -17.76 -18.87
N ASP A 134 -16.58 -18.22 -19.29
CA ASP A 134 -16.09 -19.60 -19.19
C ASP A 134 -15.99 -20.09 -17.74
N LYS A 135 -15.82 -19.16 -16.78
CA LYS A 135 -15.81 -19.48 -15.34
C LYS A 135 -17.20 -19.54 -14.72
N GLY A 136 -18.26 -19.30 -15.48
CA GLY A 136 -19.63 -19.17 -14.96
C GLY A 136 -19.82 -17.99 -14.01
N GLU A 137 -18.83 -17.10 -13.91
CA GLU A 137 -18.92 -15.86 -13.15
C GLU A 137 -19.61 -14.86 -14.05
N ALA A 138 -20.95 -14.81 -13.99
CA ALA A 138 -21.74 -13.94 -14.83
C ALA A 138 -21.16 -12.51 -14.81
N VAL A 139 -20.63 -12.09 -15.96
CA VAL A 139 -20.09 -10.75 -16.25
C VAL A 139 -21.06 -9.64 -15.85
N ASN A 140 -22.35 -9.99 -15.78
CA ASN A 140 -23.47 -9.12 -15.44
C ASN A 140 -24.06 -9.34 -14.04
N LYS A 141 -23.40 -10.05 -13.10
CA LYS A 141 -23.89 -9.99 -11.70
C LYS A 141 -23.85 -8.52 -11.27
N PRO A 142 -25.00 -7.86 -11.05
CA PRO A 142 -24.99 -6.50 -10.56
C PRO A 142 -24.23 -6.54 -9.24
N LEU A 143 -23.21 -5.68 -9.09
CA LEU A 143 -22.67 -5.41 -7.77
C LEU A 143 -23.87 -5.09 -6.89
N ILE A 144 -23.95 -5.76 -5.73
CA ILE A 144 -25.06 -5.57 -4.79
C ILE A 144 -25.16 -4.08 -4.56
N ALA A 145 -26.21 -3.45 -5.09
CA ALA A 145 -26.36 -2.01 -5.08
C ALA A 145 -26.48 -1.57 -3.63
N ILE A 146 -25.45 -0.91 -3.12
CA ILE A 146 -25.45 -0.43 -1.75
C ILE A 146 -26.20 0.91 -1.76
N SER A 147 -27.18 1.07 -0.86
CA SER A 147 -27.82 2.36 -0.67
C SER A 147 -26.77 3.43 -0.34
N ARG A 148 -26.78 4.54 -1.08
CA ARG A 148 -25.86 5.66 -0.88
C ARG A 148 -25.92 6.19 0.55
N ILE A 149 -27.13 6.32 1.09
CA ILE A 149 -27.37 6.79 2.47
C ILE A 149 -26.75 5.81 3.46
N HIS A 150 -27.02 4.51 3.30
CA HIS A 150 -26.45 3.47 4.16
C HIS A 150 -24.91 3.48 4.12
N TYR A 151 -24.32 3.61 2.92
CA TYR A 151 -22.88 3.68 2.74
C TYR A 151 -22.28 4.91 3.43
N VAL A 152 -22.86 6.09 3.22
CA VAL A 152 -22.43 7.35 3.85
C VAL A 152 -22.51 7.26 5.37
N LEU A 153 -23.64 6.80 5.92
CA LEU A 153 -23.81 6.61 7.36
C LEU A 153 -22.75 5.66 7.94
N ARG A 154 -22.49 4.54 7.26
CA ARG A 154 -21.43 3.61 7.66
C ARG A 154 -20.05 4.28 7.69
N LYS A 155 -19.74 5.15 6.72
CA LYS A 155 -18.45 5.88 6.71
C LYS A 155 -18.34 6.91 7.82
N ILE A 156 -19.44 7.56 8.20
CA ILE A 156 -19.47 8.44 9.38
C ILE A 156 -19.19 7.63 10.64
N VAL A 157 -19.86 6.48 10.81
CA VAL A 157 -19.64 5.59 11.96
C VAL A 157 -18.18 5.10 12.00
N ASP A 158 -17.62 4.65 10.87
CA ASP A 158 -16.21 4.27 10.78
C ASP A 158 -15.30 5.40 11.28
N LEU A 159 -15.51 6.64 10.83
CA LEU A 159 -14.69 7.80 11.24
C LEU A 159 -14.75 8.06 12.73
N VAL A 160 -15.94 7.98 13.34
CA VAL A 160 -16.13 8.15 14.78
C VAL A 160 -15.40 7.05 15.54
N LEU A 161 -15.62 5.77 15.18
CA LEU A 161 -14.97 4.63 15.82
C LEU A 161 -13.44 4.70 15.72
N PHE A 162 -12.91 5.04 14.54
CA PHE A 162 -11.46 5.16 14.35
C PHE A 162 -10.87 6.39 15.03
N HIS A 163 -11.63 7.47 15.23
CA HIS A 163 -11.21 8.59 16.06
C HIS A 163 -11.09 8.18 17.54
N PHE A 164 -12.07 7.45 18.07
CA PHE A 164 -12.00 6.92 19.44
C PHE A 164 -10.85 5.91 19.61
N LEU A 165 -10.65 5.01 18.64
CA LEU A 165 -9.55 4.06 18.67
C LEU A 165 -8.18 4.78 18.66
N GLU A 166 -8.05 5.83 17.85
CA GLU A 166 -6.83 6.65 17.82
C GLU A 166 -6.54 7.29 19.18
N LYS A 167 -7.56 7.88 19.82
CA LYS A 167 -7.43 8.46 21.16
C LYS A 167 -7.09 7.40 22.21
N LEU A 168 -7.78 6.25 22.20
CA LEU A 168 -7.51 5.17 23.14
C LEU A 168 -6.05 4.69 23.04
N LEU A 169 -5.53 4.53 21.82
CA LEU A 169 -4.15 4.10 21.61
C LEU A 169 -3.14 5.15 22.09
N LYS A 170 -3.36 6.43 21.75
CA LYS A 170 -2.40 7.51 22.02
C LYS A 170 -2.43 8.02 23.45
N ASP A 171 -3.64 8.15 24.02
CA ASP A 171 -3.84 8.87 25.27
C ASP A 171 -3.97 7.90 26.46
N THR A 172 -4.50 6.69 26.25
CA THR A 172 -4.79 5.74 27.34
C THR A 172 -3.80 4.58 27.40
N LEU A 173 -3.46 3.99 26.25
CA LEU A 173 -2.65 2.77 26.19
C LEU A 173 -1.15 3.03 25.95
N HIS A 174 -0.75 4.29 25.72
CA HIS A 174 0.64 4.62 25.44
C HIS A 174 1.53 4.39 26.69
N PRO A 175 2.49 3.46 26.63
CA PRO A 175 3.33 3.16 27.78
C PRO A 175 4.30 4.31 28.07
N THR A 176 4.72 4.45 29.34
CA THR A 176 5.83 5.33 29.70
C THR A 176 7.13 4.78 29.11
N VAL A 177 7.77 5.58 28.26
CA VAL A 177 8.99 5.21 27.53
C VAL A 177 10.14 6.16 27.84
N THR A 178 11.36 5.65 27.78
CA THR A 178 12.60 6.42 27.92
C THR A 178 13.51 6.16 26.72
N GLY A 179 14.53 6.98 26.52
CA GLY A 179 15.51 6.78 25.43
C GLY A 179 16.18 5.39 25.45
N HIS A 180 16.33 4.78 26.64
CA HIS A 180 16.91 3.45 26.80
C HIS A 180 16.07 2.33 26.17
N ASP A 181 14.78 2.56 25.96
CA ASP A 181 13.87 1.58 25.35
C ASP A 181 14.12 1.39 23.85
N PHE A 182 14.69 2.40 23.21
CA PHE A 182 14.88 2.47 21.77
C PHE A 182 16.35 2.35 21.35
N MET A 183 17.25 1.99 22.28
CA MET A 183 18.67 1.79 21.97
C MET A 183 18.87 0.76 20.85
N THR A 184 19.85 0.96 19.98
CA THR A 184 20.15 0.06 18.85
C THR A 184 20.39 -1.38 19.29
N SER A 185 21.04 -1.60 20.44
CA SER A 185 21.26 -2.94 21.02
C SER A 185 19.94 -3.68 21.31
N ARG A 186 18.85 -2.94 21.58
CA ARG A 186 17.52 -3.52 21.81
C ARG A 186 16.97 -4.16 20.55
N THR A 187 17.35 -3.74 19.33
CA THR A 187 16.81 -4.25 18.05
C THR A 187 17.12 -5.74 17.78
N HIS A 188 18.12 -6.31 18.47
CA HIS A 188 18.59 -7.69 18.28
C HIS A 188 17.94 -8.69 19.26
N PHE A 189 16.61 -8.71 19.34
CA PHE A 189 15.84 -9.49 20.33
C PHE A 189 16.18 -10.99 20.38
N ILE A 190 16.05 -11.71 19.26
CA ILE A 190 16.29 -13.17 19.22
C ILE A 190 17.74 -13.49 19.60
N ARG A 191 18.71 -12.69 19.13
CA ARG A 191 20.13 -12.88 19.49
C ARG A 191 20.33 -12.74 21.00
N ARG A 192 19.74 -11.72 21.61
CA ARG A 192 19.80 -11.49 23.06
C ARG A 192 19.03 -12.51 23.88
N LEU A 193 18.02 -13.15 23.29
CA LEU A 193 17.24 -14.20 23.94
C LEU A 193 18.00 -15.54 23.96
N LEU A 194 18.63 -15.90 22.84
CA LEU A 194 19.27 -17.21 22.65
C LEU A 194 20.71 -17.26 23.16
N PHE A 195 21.47 -16.16 23.05
CA PHE A 195 22.87 -16.13 23.45
C PHE A 195 23.07 -15.46 24.82
N GLN A 196 24.12 -15.86 25.53
CA GLN A 196 24.47 -15.23 26.81
C GLN A 196 24.83 -13.75 26.61
N PRO A 197 24.57 -12.89 27.62
CA PRO A 197 25.01 -11.51 27.58
C PRO A 197 26.52 -11.40 27.37
N ASN A 198 26.94 -10.45 26.56
CA ASN A 198 28.34 -10.09 26.34
C ASN A 198 28.47 -8.56 26.26
N ASP A 199 29.68 -8.04 26.08
CA ASP A 199 29.92 -6.58 26.05
C ASP A 199 29.07 -5.85 24.99
N LEU A 200 28.76 -6.53 23.88
CA LEU A 200 27.89 -6.00 22.81
C LEU A 200 26.39 -6.08 23.16
N TYR A 201 26.00 -6.99 24.04
CA TYR A 201 24.62 -7.31 24.40
C TYR A 201 24.47 -7.57 25.91
N PRO A 202 24.60 -6.54 26.77
CA PRO A 202 24.78 -6.72 28.21
C PRO A 202 23.54 -7.25 28.97
N TYR A 203 22.36 -7.31 28.33
CA TYR A 203 21.11 -7.64 29.03
C TYR A 203 20.24 -8.62 28.23
N LYS A 204 19.61 -9.58 28.91
CA LYS A 204 18.50 -10.38 28.33
C LYS A 204 17.24 -9.52 28.13
N PRO A 205 16.32 -9.89 27.21
CA PRO A 205 15.08 -9.15 27.03
C PRO A 205 14.19 -9.23 28.28
N SER A 206 13.69 -8.09 28.75
CA SER A 206 12.79 -8.01 29.91
C SER A 206 11.31 -8.05 29.49
N SER A 207 10.41 -8.32 30.44
CA SER A 207 8.95 -8.22 30.22
C SER A 207 8.54 -6.82 29.73
N ARG A 208 9.14 -5.78 30.32
CA ARG A 208 8.95 -4.38 29.88
C ARG A 208 9.37 -4.17 28.43
N GLU A 209 10.51 -4.73 28.01
CA GLU A 209 10.93 -4.66 26.60
C GLU A 209 9.92 -5.35 25.67
N CYS A 210 9.41 -6.53 26.05
CA CYS A 210 8.39 -7.22 25.28
C CYS A 210 7.09 -6.40 25.15
N MET A 211 6.63 -5.77 26.24
CA MET A 211 5.45 -4.91 26.23
C MET A 211 5.63 -3.72 25.28
N ILE A 212 6.74 -2.99 25.39
CA ILE A 212 7.03 -1.83 24.53
C ILE A 212 7.14 -2.27 23.06
N ARG A 213 7.85 -3.37 22.78
CA ARG A 213 7.94 -3.93 21.42
C ARG A 213 6.56 -4.26 20.85
N GLY A 214 5.73 -4.97 21.62
CA GLY A 214 4.38 -5.33 21.22
C GLY A 214 3.52 -4.10 20.93
N TYR A 215 3.57 -3.09 21.81
CA TYR A 215 2.86 -1.83 21.65
C TYR A 215 3.29 -1.09 20.37
N TYR A 216 4.59 -0.85 20.15
CA TYR A 216 5.05 -0.12 18.96
C TYR A 216 4.84 -0.91 17.66
N SER A 217 4.94 -2.23 17.70
CA SER A 217 4.57 -3.09 16.56
C SER A 217 3.08 -2.98 16.22
N LEU A 218 2.21 -2.95 17.24
CA LEU A 218 0.77 -2.77 17.07
C LEU A 218 0.47 -1.37 16.52
N VAL A 219 0.99 -0.32 17.14
CA VAL A 219 0.77 1.08 16.73
C VAL A 219 1.31 1.35 15.33
N PHE A 220 2.40 0.72 14.91
CA PHE A 220 2.93 0.86 13.56
C PHE A 220 1.89 0.47 12.50
N PHE A 221 1.33 -0.75 12.58
CA PHE A 221 0.33 -1.20 11.62
C PHE A 221 -1.06 -0.60 11.87
N LEU A 222 -1.49 -0.51 13.12
CA LEU A 222 -2.82 -0.01 13.46
C LEU A 222 -2.93 1.49 13.24
N GLY A 223 -1.89 2.26 13.55
CA GLY A 223 -1.84 3.70 13.31
C GLY A 223 -1.93 4.04 11.82
N ASP A 224 -1.16 3.35 10.98
CA ASP A 224 -1.25 3.50 9.53
C ASP A 224 -2.60 3.02 8.98
N TYR A 225 -3.14 1.92 9.51
CA TYR A 225 -4.48 1.45 9.16
C TYR A 225 -5.54 2.52 9.45
N VAL A 226 -5.54 3.07 10.66
CA VAL A 226 -6.49 4.11 11.11
C VAL A 226 -6.38 5.35 10.23
N LEU A 227 -5.16 5.84 10.01
CA LEU A 227 -4.92 7.05 9.22
C LEU A 227 -5.41 6.88 7.78
N LEU A 228 -5.02 5.79 7.13
CA LEU A 228 -5.40 5.48 5.75
C LEU A 228 -6.90 5.22 5.62
N HIS A 229 -7.52 4.51 6.58
CA HIS A 229 -8.95 4.25 6.56
C HIS A 229 -9.77 5.53 6.77
N LYS A 230 -9.34 6.43 7.67
CA LYS A 230 -9.97 7.73 7.87
C LYS A 230 -9.87 8.58 6.60
N GLY A 231 -8.68 8.70 6.01
CA GLY A 231 -8.48 9.44 4.76
C GLY A 231 -9.35 8.90 3.63
N HIS A 232 -9.37 7.59 3.44
CA HIS A 232 -10.22 6.94 2.44
C HIS A 232 -11.71 7.14 2.71
N SER A 233 -12.15 7.08 3.98
CA SER A 233 -13.56 7.27 4.35
C SER A 233 -14.02 8.72 4.17
N LEU A 234 -13.17 9.70 4.49
CA LEU A 234 -13.43 11.12 4.22
C LEU A 234 -13.59 11.38 2.73
N LEU A 235 -12.67 10.86 1.90
CA LEU A 235 -12.78 11.02 0.45
C LEU A 235 -14.01 10.29 -0.10
N ALA A 236 -14.34 9.11 0.42
CA ALA A 236 -15.55 8.38 0.04
C ALA A 236 -16.81 9.16 0.39
N LEU A 237 -16.87 9.79 1.57
CA LEU A 237 -18.00 10.64 1.97
C LEU A 237 -18.20 11.80 1.02
N VAL A 238 -17.12 12.50 0.64
CA VAL A 238 -17.19 13.61 -0.30
C VAL A 238 -17.69 13.11 -1.66
N HIS A 239 -17.08 12.08 -2.23
CA HIS A 239 -17.39 11.67 -3.60
C HIS A 239 -18.72 10.92 -3.73
N VAL A 240 -19.05 10.06 -2.78
CA VAL A 240 -20.31 9.30 -2.79
C VAL A 240 -21.46 10.16 -2.30
N GLY A 241 -21.23 11.01 -1.29
CA GLY A 241 -22.23 11.95 -0.77
C GLY A 241 -22.66 12.99 -1.79
N LEU A 242 -21.72 13.55 -2.55
CA LEU A 242 -22.01 14.48 -3.66
C LEU A 242 -22.54 13.77 -4.93
N GLY A 243 -22.67 12.44 -4.91
CA GLY A 243 -23.16 11.67 -6.06
C GLY A 243 -22.19 11.57 -7.23
N ILE A 244 -20.92 11.95 -7.06
CA ILE A 244 -19.86 11.85 -8.08
C ILE A 244 -19.54 10.39 -8.38
N HIS A 245 -19.46 9.57 -7.32
CA HIS A 245 -19.19 8.14 -7.36
C HIS A 245 -20.34 7.34 -6.76
N ARG A 246 -20.47 6.09 -7.19
CA ARG A 246 -21.33 5.11 -6.53
C ARG A 246 -20.59 4.49 -5.34
N PRO A 247 -21.28 3.96 -4.32
CA PRO A 247 -20.64 3.25 -3.21
C PRO A 247 -19.65 2.17 -3.63
N GLU A 248 -19.97 1.45 -4.70
CA GLU A 248 -19.15 0.36 -5.24
C GLU A 248 -17.82 0.85 -5.80
N ASP A 249 -17.75 2.11 -6.25
CA ASP A 249 -16.52 2.71 -6.75
C ASP A 249 -15.52 2.99 -5.60
N TRP A 250 -15.94 2.88 -4.33
CA TRP A 250 -15.11 3.03 -3.15
C TRP A 250 -15.05 1.73 -2.32
N PRO A 251 -14.45 0.65 -2.86
CA PRO A 251 -14.30 -0.60 -2.13
C PRO A 251 -13.39 -0.42 -0.92
N ARG A 252 -13.48 -1.35 0.04
CA ARG A 252 -12.63 -1.35 1.25
C ARG A 252 -11.14 -1.21 0.88
N LEU A 253 -10.44 -0.33 1.59
CA LEU A 253 -9.02 -0.06 1.34
C LEU A 253 -8.14 -1.28 1.65
N PHE A 254 -8.49 -1.98 2.72
CA PHE A 254 -7.87 -3.21 3.21
C PHE A 254 -8.72 -4.42 2.83
N GLY A 255 -8.05 -5.55 2.64
CA GLY A 255 -8.71 -6.84 2.41
C GLY A 255 -9.30 -7.44 3.70
N PRO A 256 -9.85 -8.65 3.60
CA PRO A 256 -10.41 -9.33 4.76
C PRO A 256 -9.31 -9.75 5.75
N PHE A 257 -9.62 -9.72 7.04
CA PHE A 257 -8.72 -10.18 8.12
C PHE A 257 -8.27 -11.63 7.96
N SER A 258 -9.05 -12.47 7.25
CA SER A 258 -8.65 -13.84 6.88
C SER A 258 -7.40 -13.90 5.98
N GLY A 259 -6.94 -12.76 5.45
CA GLY A 259 -5.62 -12.65 4.84
C GLY A 259 -4.49 -12.94 5.83
N LEU A 260 -4.63 -12.53 7.09
CA LEU A 260 -3.60 -12.72 8.13
C LEU A 260 -3.41 -14.19 8.50
N THR A 261 -4.46 -15.01 8.35
CA THR A 261 -4.39 -16.45 8.60
C THR A 261 -3.70 -17.23 7.47
N LYS A 262 -3.07 -16.54 6.52
CA LYS A 262 -2.29 -17.10 5.41
C LYS A 262 -0.82 -16.71 5.46
N GLY A 263 -0.33 -16.28 6.63
CA GLY A 263 1.05 -15.90 6.86
C GLY A 263 1.35 -14.48 6.40
N VAL A 264 2.63 -14.12 6.38
CA VAL A 264 3.14 -12.81 5.98
C VAL A 264 2.84 -12.56 4.49
N ARG A 265 2.87 -13.60 3.65
CA ARG A 265 2.36 -13.53 2.26
C ARG A 265 0.91 -13.09 2.20
N GLY A 266 0.06 -13.62 3.08
CA GLY A 266 -1.34 -13.25 3.18
C GLY A 266 -1.56 -11.83 3.68
N MET A 267 -0.76 -11.41 4.67
CA MET A 267 -0.75 -10.04 5.17
C MET A 267 -0.50 -9.05 4.04
N TRP A 268 0.58 -9.19 3.27
CA TRP A 268 0.90 -8.25 2.18
C TRP A 268 0.04 -8.46 0.92
N GLY A 269 -0.24 -9.71 0.55
CA GLY A 269 -0.92 -10.03 -0.71
C GLY A 269 -2.44 -9.91 -0.65
N VAL A 270 -3.05 -10.09 0.52
CA VAL A 270 -4.52 -10.15 0.68
C VAL A 270 -5.04 -9.02 1.55
N TYR A 271 -4.46 -8.79 2.72
CA TYR A 271 -5.00 -7.87 3.72
C TYR A 271 -4.53 -6.42 3.54
N TRP A 272 -3.23 -6.19 3.44
CA TRP A 272 -2.64 -4.86 3.54
C TRP A 272 -2.89 -4.00 2.28
N HIS A 273 -3.19 -2.72 2.52
CA HIS A 273 -3.44 -1.62 1.57
C HIS A 273 -3.45 -1.99 0.07
N LYS A 274 -4.64 -2.17 -0.52
CA LYS A 274 -4.81 -2.72 -1.87
C LYS A 274 -4.71 -1.71 -3.02
N LEU A 275 -4.52 -0.42 -2.73
CA LEU A 275 -4.58 0.64 -3.74
C LEU A 275 -3.40 0.59 -4.73
N HIS A 276 -2.20 0.30 -4.23
CA HIS A 276 -0.97 0.32 -5.03
C HIS A 276 -0.60 -1.07 -5.62
N THR A 277 -1.27 -2.14 -5.18
CA THR A 277 -0.91 -3.52 -5.55
C THR A 277 -0.87 -3.72 -7.07
N ARG A 278 -1.82 -3.14 -7.79
CA ARG A 278 -1.89 -3.25 -9.25
C ARG A 278 -0.67 -2.61 -9.91
N ALA A 279 -0.42 -1.33 -9.64
CA ALA A 279 0.64 -0.57 -10.30
C ALA A 279 2.02 -1.23 -10.08
N TYR A 280 2.28 -1.74 -8.87
CA TYR A 280 3.51 -2.50 -8.62
C TYR A 280 3.55 -3.86 -9.33
N SER A 281 2.45 -4.61 -9.31
CA SER A 281 2.39 -5.91 -9.97
C SER A 281 2.48 -5.80 -11.50
N ASP A 282 1.96 -4.72 -12.09
CA ASP A 282 2.03 -4.48 -13.53
C ASP A 282 3.45 -4.05 -13.92
N SER A 283 4.08 -3.18 -13.13
CA SER A 283 5.48 -2.79 -13.33
C SER A 283 6.44 -3.97 -13.21
N SER A 284 6.28 -4.82 -12.19
CA SER A 284 7.13 -6.00 -12.05
C SER A 284 6.96 -6.97 -13.24
N ARG A 285 5.74 -7.11 -13.74
CA ARG A 285 5.43 -7.91 -14.93
C ARG A 285 6.09 -7.35 -16.19
N ALA A 286 5.99 -6.04 -16.39
CA ALA A 286 6.62 -5.37 -17.53
C ALA A 286 8.14 -5.52 -17.51
N VAL A 287 8.77 -5.37 -16.34
CA VAL A 287 10.22 -5.56 -16.17
C VAL A 287 10.62 -7.00 -16.45
N LEU A 288 9.94 -8.00 -15.87
CA LEU A 288 10.26 -9.41 -16.07
C LEU A 288 10.06 -9.85 -17.53
N SER A 289 9.01 -9.35 -18.18
CA SER A 289 8.76 -9.65 -19.60
C SER A 289 9.87 -9.11 -20.51
N LYS A 290 10.45 -7.94 -20.18
CA LYS A 290 11.55 -7.36 -20.96
C LYS A 290 12.85 -8.19 -20.88
N ILE A 291 13.03 -8.92 -19.80
CA ILE A 291 14.19 -9.82 -19.62
C ILE A 291 13.85 -11.29 -19.94
N GLY A 292 12.72 -11.55 -20.61
CA GLY A 292 12.34 -12.87 -21.09
C GLY A 292 11.74 -13.83 -20.04
N ILE A 293 11.45 -13.36 -18.82
CA ILE A 293 10.86 -14.19 -17.77
C ILE A 293 9.33 -14.14 -17.87
N THR A 294 8.74 -15.24 -18.34
CA THR A 294 7.29 -15.40 -18.50
C THR A 294 6.60 -15.85 -17.21
N ARG A 295 5.26 -15.76 -17.17
CA ARG A 295 4.45 -16.10 -16.00
C ARG A 295 4.55 -17.57 -15.57
N ASP A 296 4.89 -18.44 -16.52
CA ASP A 296 4.98 -19.88 -16.31
C ASP A 296 6.33 -20.29 -15.71
N HIS A 297 7.32 -19.38 -15.74
CA HIS A 297 8.61 -19.61 -15.14
C HIS A 297 8.52 -19.67 -13.60
N ILE A 298 9.14 -20.68 -12.98
CA ILE A 298 9.09 -20.90 -11.53
C ILE A 298 9.59 -19.69 -10.71
N CYS A 299 10.61 -19.00 -11.23
CA CYS A 299 11.17 -17.81 -10.59
C CYS A 299 10.34 -16.53 -10.81
N PHE A 300 9.30 -16.56 -11.63
CA PHE A 300 8.55 -15.35 -11.96
C PHE A 300 7.94 -14.69 -10.72
N ARG A 301 7.25 -15.48 -9.88
CA ARG A 301 6.62 -14.96 -8.65
C ARG A 301 7.62 -14.39 -7.64
N PRO A 302 8.70 -15.11 -7.25
CA PRO A 302 9.67 -14.56 -6.31
C PRO A 302 10.39 -13.32 -6.87
N LEU A 303 10.73 -13.28 -8.16
CA LEU A 303 11.36 -12.10 -8.77
C LEU A 303 10.38 -10.92 -8.91
N ALA A 304 9.12 -11.19 -9.23
CA ALA A 304 8.09 -10.15 -9.28
C ALA A 304 7.94 -9.51 -7.89
N ASN A 305 7.82 -10.33 -6.85
CA ASN A 305 7.75 -9.85 -5.47
C ASN A 305 9.02 -9.08 -5.08
N LEU A 306 10.21 -9.53 -5.50
CA LEU A 306 11.46 -8.81 -5.23
C LEU A 306 11.40 -7.38 -5.79
N ILE A 307 11.00 -7.22 -7.05
CA ILE A 307 10.85 -5.91 -7.68
C ILE A 307 9.85 -5.04 -6.90
N VAL A 308 8.69 -5.60 -6.52
CA VAL A 308 7.67 -4.87 -5.74
C VAL A 308 8.24 -4.38 -4.40
N PHE A 309 8.95 -5.24 -3.66
CA PHE A 309 9.54 -4.88 -2.37
C PHE A 309 10.72 -3.90 -2.51
N CYS A 310 11.51 -3.99 -3.57
CA CYS A 310 12.55 -3.00 -3.89
C CYS A 310 11.95 -1.61 -4.13
N VAL A 311 10.91 -1.51 -4.99
CA VAL A 311 10.25 -0.24 -5.30
C VAL A 311 9.59 0.35 -4.05
N THR A 312 8.92 -0.49 -3.26
CA THR A 312 8.28 -0.08 -2.00
C THR A 312 9.33 0.42 -1.00
N GLY A 313 10.42 -0.32 -0.82
CA GLY A 313 11.52 0.07 0.06
C GLY A 313 12.16 1.39 -0.36
N ALA A 314 12.42 1.57 -1.66
CA ALA A 314 12.99 2.81 -2.18
C ALA A 314 12.07 4.01 -1.92
N ALA A 315 10.77 3.88 -2.19
CA ALA A 315 9.80 4.94 -1.92
C ALA A 315 9.79 5.34 -0.43
N HIS A 316 9.82 4.35 0.46
CA HIS A 316 9.87 4.57 1.90
C HIS A 316 11.16 5.28 2.36
N VAL A 317 12.32 4.91 1.82
CA VAL A 317 13.59 5.60 2.11
C VAL A 317 13.60 7.04 1.62
N ILE A 318 13.08 7.29 0.42
CA ILE A 318 13.02 8.64 -0.16
C ILE A 318 12.15 9.54 0.73
N VAL A 319 10.98 9.04 1.16
CA VAL A 319 10.11 9.78 2.10
C VAL A 319 10.80 9.95 3.44
N ALA A 320 11.40 8.90 4.00
CA ALA A 320 12.07 8.98 5.30
C ALA A 320 13.16 10.06 5.33
N LYS A 321 13.99 10.14 4.28
CA LYS A 321 14.99 11.22 4.13
C LYS A 321 14.34 12.61 4.08
N LYS A 322 13.19 12.76 3.40
CA LYS A 322 12.45 14.03 3.35
C LYS A 322 11.84 14.42 4.71
N MET A 323 11.46 13.43 5.51
CA MET A 323 10.97 13.65 6.87
C MET A 323 12.09 14.02 7.86
N GLY A 324 13.34 14.09 7.41
CA GLY A 324 14.49 14.46 8.24
C GLY A 324 15.17 13.28 8.93
N TYR A 325 14.80 12.03 8.62
CA TYR A 325 15.53 10.86 9.13
C TYR A 325 16.89 10.79 8.43
N THR A 326 17.95 11.14 9.15
CA THR A 326 19.33 11.23 8.63
C THR A 326 20.04 9.88 8.65
N CYS A 327 19.61 8.96 9.52
CA CYS A 327 20.13 7.60 9.60
C CYS A 327 19.03 6.54 9.34
N ALA A 328 19.47 5.29 9.20
CA ALA A 328 18.62 4.10 8.99
C ALA A 328 17.88 3.97 7.65
N GLY A 329 18.16 4.82 6.65
CA GLY A 329 17.57 4.65 5.30
C GLY A 329 17.84 3.26 4.69
N TRP A 330 19.08 2.78 4.73
CA TRP A 330 19.39 1.42 4.27
C TRP A 330 18.69 0.33 5.08
N LEU A 331 18.52 0.53 6.38
CA LEU A 331 17.87 -0.43 7.26
C LEU A 331 16.37 -0.54 6.95
N GLU A 332 15.72 0.58 6.62
CA GLU A 332 14.35 0.59 6.11
C GLU A 332 14.24 -0.14 4.77
N PHE A 333 15.16 0.11 3.83
CA PHE A 333 15.21 -0.63 2.57
C PHE A 333 15.36 -2.14 2.78
N PHE A 334 16.31 -2.55 3.63
CA PHE A 334 16.54 -3.95 3.94
C PHE A 334 15.40 -4.60 4.72
N TRP A 335 14.65 -3.85 5.52
CA TRP A 335 13.43 -4.36 6.16
C TRP A 335 12.36 -4.72 5.12
N TRP A 336 12.17 -3.88 4.10
CA TRP A 336 11.28 -4.20 2.99
C TRP A 336 11.77 -5.42 2.18
N LEU A 337 13.07 -5.54 1.91
CA LEU A 337 13.65 -6.75 1.31
C LEU A 337 13.51 -7.99 2.22
N GLY A 338 13.58 -7.81 3.53
CA GLY A 338 13.36 -8.88 4.51
C GLY A 338 11.96 -9.49 4.39
N ASN A 339 10.94 -8.68 4.09
CA ASN A 339 9.60 -9.20 3.83
C ASN A 339 9.55 -10.08 2.57
N TRP A 340 10.27 -9.71 1.50
CA TRP A 340 10.43 -10.59 0.34
C TRP A 340 11.10 -11.93 0.72
N ALA A 341 12.19 -11.88 1.49
CA ALA A 341 12.90 -13.08 1.93
C ALA A 341 11.99 -14.02 2.74
N VAL A 342 11.15 -13.46 3.62
CA VAL A 342 10.15 -14.24 4.36
C VAL A 342 9.11 -14.87 3.45
N LEU A 343 8.63 -14.16 2.42
CA LEU A 343 7.67 -14.74 1.47
C LEU A 343 8.27 -15.95 0.73
N VAL A 344 9.55 -15.88 0.36
CA VAL A 344 10.28 -17.01 -0.24
C VAL A 344 10.41 -18.15 0.78
N LEU A 345 10.83 -17.85 2.01
CA LEU A 345 10.93 -18.84 3.10
C LEU A 345 9.59 -19.54 3.36
N GLU A 346 8.50 -18.79 3.49
CA GLU A 346 7.14 -19.34 3.65
C GLU A 346 6.76 -20.24 2.47
N THR A 347 7.21 -19.92 1.25
CA THR A 347 6.96 -20.77 0.07
C THR A 347 7.71 -22.09 0.18
N LEU A 348 8.98 -22.05 0.57
CA LEU A 348 9.80 -23.25 0.76
C LEU A 348 9.27 -24.12 1.89
N VAL A 349 8.91 -23.51 3.02
CA VAL A 349 8.30 -24.21 4.17
C VAL A 349 6.97 -24.84 3.77
N GLU A 350 6.10 -24.11 3.06
CA GLU A 350 4.81 -24.65 2.60
C GLU A 350 4.98 -25.85 1.66
N VAL A 351 5.93 -25.79 0.72
CA VAL A 351 6.23 -26.89 -0.19
C VAL A 351 6.81 -28.10 0.56
N GLY A 352 7.77 -27.86 1.46
CA GLY A 352 8.40 -28.90 2.27
C GLY A 352 7.39 -29.59 3.19
N TYR A 353 6.61 -28.81 3.93
CA TYR A 353 5.53 -29.28 4.81
C TYR A 353 4.52 -30.15 4.03
N LYS A 354 4.01 -29.68 2.90
CA LYS A 354 3.07 -30.46 2.06
C LYS A 354 3.68 -31.79 1.60
N LYS A 355 4.95 -31.78 1.20
CA LYS A 355 5.66 -32.99 0.75
C LYS A 355 5.82 -34.01 1.88
N VAL A 356 6.21 -33.56 3.07
CA VAL A 356 6.39 -34.39 4.27
C VAL A 356 5.06 -34.95 4.76
N TRP A 357 4.03 -34.11 4.90
CA TRP A 357 2.70 -34.55 5.37
C TRP A 357 2.08 -35.62 4.46
N ARG A 358 2.17 -35.42 3.14
CA ARG A 358 1.70 -36.41 2.16
C ARG A 358 2.44 -37.73 2.26
N ARG A 359 3.75 -37.72 2.51
CA ARG A 359 4.55 -38.95 2.68
C ARG A 359 4.19 -39.70 3.95
N MET A 360 3.79 -39.00 5.02
CA MET A 360 3.39 -39.60 6.29
C MET A 360 1.91 -40.01 6.33
N GLY A 361 1.14 -39.82 5.23
CA GLY A 361 -0.29 -40.15 5.20
C GLY A 361 -1.16 -39.31 6.14
N LEU A 362 -0.63 -38.21 6.69
CA LEU A 362 -1.35 -37.40 7.66
C LEU A 362 -2.35 -36.46 6.99
N ARG A 363 -3.54 -36.33 7.60
CA ARG A 363 -4.54 -35.34 7.15
C ARG A 363 -4.11 -33.95 7.61
N ARG A 364 -4.37 -32.95 6.77
CA ARG A 364 -4.10 -31.55 7.08
C ARG A 364 -5.24 -30.97 7.91
N ASN A 365 -4.90 -30.27 8.98
CA ASN A 365 -5.87 -29.51 9.77
C ASN A 365 -5.80 -28.03 9.37
N ALA A 366 -6.77 -27.60 8.55
CA ALA A 366 -6.82 -26.23 8.05
C ALA A 366 -7.01 -25.18 9.16
N GLY A 367 -7.67 -25.55 10.27
CA GLY A 367 -7.84 -24.66 11.42
C GLY A 367 -6.50 -24.42 12.13
N PHE A 368 -5.76 -25.49 12.41
CA PHE A 368 -4.42 -25.42 13.00
C PHE A 368 -3.46 -24.61 12.13
N GLU A 369 -3.42 -24.88 10.82
CA GLU A 369 -2.57 -24.12 9.88
C GLU A 369 -2.89 -22.62 9.87
N ARG A 370 -4.18 -22.25 9.93
CA ARG A 370 -4.60 -20.84 10.02
C ARG A 370 -4.10 -20.16 11.29
N VAL A 371 -4.18 -20.84 12.43
CA VAL A 371 -3.69 -20.33 13.71
C VAL A 371 -2.18 -20.16 13.68
N VAL A 372 -1.44 -21.18 13.20
CA VAL A 372 0.03 -21.12 13.05
C VAL A 372 0.44 -19.94 12.15
N CYS A 373 -0.21 -19.79 11.00
CA CYS A 373 0.04 -18.68 10.10
C CYS A 373 -0.25 -17.31 10.72
N PHE A 374 -1.33 -17.20 11.50
CA PHE A 374 -1.67 -15.95 12.19
C PHE A 374 -0.64 -15.61 13.27
N LEU A 375 -0.28 -16.57 14.13
CA LEU A 375 0.76 -16.39 15.15
C LEU A 375 2.12 -16.07 14.52
N TRP A 376 2.44 -16.67 13.37
CA TRP A 376 3.64 -16.36 12.61
C TRP A 376 3.66 -14.89 12.14
N VAL A 377 2.54 -14.35 11.66
CA VAL A 377 2.45 -12.91 11.32
C VAL A 377 2.72 -12.04 12.55
N LEU A 378 2.11 -12.36 13.69
CA LEU A 378 2.32 -11.60 14.93
C LEU A 378 3.79 -11.67 15.38
N ALA A 379 4.40 -12.85 15.35
CA ALA A 379 5.80 -13.05 15.68
C ALA A 379 6.73 -12.27 14.73
N TRP A 380 6.45 -12.32 13.43
CA TRP A 380 7.20 -11.57 12.41
C TRP A 380 7.15 -10.06 12.66
N VAL A 381 5.95 -9.53 12.91
CA VAL A 381 5.73 -8.10 13.16
C VAL A 381 6.34 -7.66 14.49
N PHE A 382 6.20 -8.45 15.54
CA PHE A 382 6.83 -8.22 16.85
C PHE A 382 8.36 -8.17 16.76
N TRP A 383 8.96 -9.07 15.97
CA TRP A 383 10.40 -9.15 15.81
C TRP A 383 10.97 -8.08 14.88
N SER A 384 10.34 -7.88 13.72
CA SER A 384 10.90 -7.08 12.63
C SER A 384 10.65 -5.59 12.75
N VAL A 385 9.46 -5.15 13.20
CA VAL A 385 9.11 -3.71 13.21
C VAL A 385 10.04 -2.89 14.11
N PRO A 386 10.41 -3.32 15.33
CA PRO A 386 11.36 -2.57 16.16
C PRO A 386 12.72 -2.30 15.50
N LYS A 387 13.11 -3.11 14.51
CA LYS A 387 14.37 -2.89 13.77
C LYS A 387 14.34 -1.58 13.00
N ILE A 388 13.17 -1.15 12.51
CA ILE A 388 13.03 0.12 11.78
C ILE A 388 12.51 1.24 12.69
N THR A 389 11.55 0.96 13.58
CA THR A 389 10.91 2.03 14.37
C THR A 389 11.84 2.59 15.42
N TYR A 390 12.63 1.75 16.10
CA TYR A 390 13.52 2.21 17.17
C TYR A 390 14.64 3.08 16.60
N GLN A 391 15.17 2.67 15.45
CA GLN A 391 16.17 3.45 14.74
C GLN A 391 15.61 4.79 14.26
N LYS A 392 14.38 4.82 13.71
CA LYS A 392 13.75 6.09 13.33
C LYS A 392 13.56 7.03 14.51
N LEU A 393 13.17 6.51 15.68
CA LEU A 393 13.04 7.29 16.91
C LEU A 393 14.40 7.83 17.40
N TRP A 394 15.47 7.04 17.26
CA TRP A 394 16.83 7.46 17.59
C TRP A 394 17.41 8.47 16.58
N CYS A 395 17.08 8.32 15.30
CA CYS A 395 17.56 9.14 14.18
C CYS A 395 16.79 10.44 14.00
N TYR A 396 15.67 10.60 14.70
CA TYR A 396 14.94 11.86 14.65
C TYR A 396 15.76 12.90 15.41
N PRO A 397 16.06 14.08 14.81
CA PRO A 397 16.71 15.13 15.57
C PRO A 397 15.82 15.43 16.78
N MET A 398 16.33 15.17 18.00
CA MET A 398 15.74 15.71 19.21
C MET A 398 15.95 17.23 19.11
N VAL A 399 14.97 17.91 18.53
CA VAL A 399 14.88 19.37 18.51
C VAL A 399 14.33 19.83 19.84
#